data_AF-A0A813UZY8-F1
#
_entry.id   AF-A0A813UZY8-F1
#
_cell.length_a   1.000
_cell.length_b   1.000
_cell.length_c   1.000
_cell.angle_alpha   90.00
_cell.angle_beta   90.00
_cell.angle_gamma   90.00
#
_symmetry.space_group_name_H-M   'P 1'
#
loop_
_entity.id
_entity.type
_entity.pdbx_description
1 polymer ?
#
loop_
_entity_poly.entity_id
_entity_poly.type
_entity_poly.pdbx_seq_one_letter_code
_entity_poly.pdbx_strand_id
1 'polypeptide(L)'
;MSNSIVCLQETWALNQTKIDNCIYTLNKKIFSRSAKKDSDQGRPSGGIAFIVDKELKCTFIDLDERVNVLIVGNLAIINVYLTYFDASDRNKFEYTSQIELLSQTVQSQFNKGNEIVILGDFNTDPMKEN
;
A
#
# COMPACT_ATOMS: atom_id res chain seq x y z
N MET A 1 -6.56 -13.60 -20.06
CA MET A 1 -6.83 -13.50 -18.61
C MET A 1 -6.53 -12.08 -18.19
N SER A 2 -7.47 -11.39 -17.54
CA SER A 2 -7.25 -10.04 -17.02
C SER A 2 -7.23 -10.08 -15.49
N ASN A 3 -6.24 -9.46 -14.86
CA ASN A 3 -6.17 -9.36 -13.40
C ASN A 3 -7.31 -8.48 -12.91
N SER A 4 -8.13 -8.94 -11.96
CA SER A 4 -9.22 -8.14 -11.40
C SER A 4 -8.77 -7.06 -10.43
N ILE A 5 -7.65 -7.29 -9.75
CA ILE A 5 -7.05 -6.38 -8.77
C ILE A 5 -5.54 -6.34 -9.05
N VAL A 6 -4.97 -5.14 -9.07
CA VAL A 6 -3.52 -4.90 -9.14
C VAL A 6 -3.14 -3.97 -8.01
N CYS A 7 -2.11 -4.35 -7.25
CA CYS A 7 -1.52 -3.50 -6.22
C CYS A 7 -0.26 -2.84 -6.79
N LEU A 8 -0.15 -1.53 -6.61
CA LEU A 8 1.01 -0.75 -6.98
C LEU A 8 1.66 -0.14 -5.74
N GLN A 9 2.99 -0.20 -5.72
CA GLN A 9 3.86 0.47 -4.77
C GLN A 9 4.72 1.50 -5.53
N GLU A 10 5.38 2.40 -4.80
CA GLU A 10 6.27 3.41 -5.40
C GLU A 10 5.62 4.27 -6.48
N THR A 11 4.37 4.69 -6.29
CA THR A 11 3.70 5.51 -7.30
C THR A 11 4.34 6.89 -7.49
N TRP A 12 5.05 7.38 -6.46
CA TRP A 12 5.73 8.68 -6.38
C TRP A 12 4.84 9.89 -6.74
N ALA A 13 3.53 9.69 -6.78
CA ALA A 13 2.58 10.69 -7.22
C ALA A 13 2.12 11.51 -6.01
N LEU A 14 2.33 12.82 -6.08
CA LEU A 14 2.03 13.76 -4.99
C LEU A 14 0.55 14.16 -4.89
N ASN A 15 -0.25 13.83 -5.89
CA ASN A 15 -1.68 14.14 -5.93
C ASN A 15 -2.39 13.23 -6.93
N GLN A 16 -3.72 13.21 -6.84
CA GLN A 16 -4.58 12.40 -7.70
C GLN A 16 -4.39 12.71 -9.19
N THR A 17 -4.22 13.99 -9.56
CA THR A 17 -3.99 14.37 -10.98
C THR A 17 -2.77 13.70 -11.58
N LYS A 18 -1.66 13.57 -10.83
CA LYS A 18 -0.48 12.83 -11.30
C LYS A 18 -0.78 11.34 -11.45
N ILE A 19 -1.58 10.76 -10.55
CA ILE A 19 -1.96 9.34 -10.60
C ILE A 19 -2.81 9.08 -11.85
N ASP A 20 -3.82 9.91 -12.07
CA ASP A 20 -4.73 9.81 -13.22
C ASP A 20 -3.99 9.95 -14.56
N ASN A 21 -2.95 10.80 -14.60
CA ASN A 21 -2.11 10.98 -15.78
C ASN A 21 -1.12 9.82 -16.01
N CYS A 22 -0.73 9.09 -14.96
CA CYS A 22 0.27 8.01 -15.05
C CYS A 22 -0.36 6.62 -15.21
N ILE A 23 -1.58 6.41 -14.72
CA ILE A 23 -2.25 5.11 -14.76
C ILE A 23 -3.36 5.15 -15.82
N TYR A 24 -3.03 4.73 -17.03
CA TYR A 24 -4.03 4.54 -18.08
C TYR A 24 -4.64 3.14 -18.01
N THR A 25 -5.95 3.07 -17.75
CA THR A 25 -6.65 1.80 -17.66
C THR A 25 -8.10 1.91 -18.11
N LEU A 26 -8.56 0.95 -18.92
CA LEU A 26 -9.93 0.87 -19.39
C LEU A 26 -10.75 -0.06 -18.49
N ASN A 27 -11.97 0.35 -18.12
CA ASN A 27 -12.90 -0.43 -17.29
C ASN A 27 -12.37 -0.80 -15.89
N LYS A 28 -11.44 -0.01 -15.36
CA LYS A 28 -10.98 -0.10 -13.97
C LYS A 28 -11.28 1.17 -13.21
N LYS A 29 -11.34 1.06 -11.89
CA LYS A 29 -11.32 2.16 -10.93
C LYS A 29 -10.02 2.11 -10.14
N ILE A 30 -9.56 3.27 -9.70
CA ILE A 30 -8.30 3.41 -8.97
C ILE A 30 -8.61 3.91 -7.56
N PHE A 31 -8.03 3.26 -6.56
CA PHE A 31 -7.95 3.77 -5.19
C PHE A 31 -6.50 4.02 -4.88
N SER A 32 -6.15 5.19 -4.37
CA SER A 32 -4.74 5.53 -4.18
C SER A 32 -4.53 6.51 -3.06
N ARG A 33 -3.34 6.41 -2.45
CA ARG A 33 -2.82 7.39 -1.51
C ARG A 33 -1.54 8.00 -2.08
N SER A 34 -1.48 9.32 -2.05
CA SER A 34 -0.35 10.06 -2.62
C SER A 34 0.91 9.88 -1.79
N ALA A 35 2.06 9.92 -2.46
CA ALA A 35 3.37 9.96 -1.82
C ALA A 35 3.59 11.28 -1.06
N LYS A 36 4.50 11.27 -0.09
CA LYS A 36 4.95 12.46 0.64
C LYS A 36 6.28 12.98 0.10
N LYS A 37 6.54 14.27 0.25
CA LYS A 37 7.82 14.87 -0.14
C LYS A 37 8.25 15.88 0.93
N ASP A 38 9.33 15.53 1.63
CA ASP A 38 9.85 16.31 2.76
C ASP A 38 10.94 17.31 2.35
N SER A 39 11.43 17.22 1.11
CA SER A 39 12.47 18.11 0.58
C SER A 39 12.22 18.38 -0.90
N ASP A 40 12.68 19.52 -1.42
CA ASP A 40 12.55 19.81 -2.87
C ASP A 40 13.43 18.92 -3.75
N GLN A 41 14.42 18.25 -3.16
CA GLN A 41 15.34 17.35 -3.85
C GLN A 41 14.83 15.89 -3.83
N GLY A 42 15.21 15.13 -4.85
CA GLY A 42 14.87 13.70 -4.94
C GLY A 42 13.42 13.37 -5.30
N ARG A 43 13.12 12.06 -5.28
CA ARG A 43 11.79 11.52 -5.53
C ARG A 43 10.92 11.61 -4.26
N PRO A 44 9.60 11.79 -4.40
CA PRO A 44 8.66 11.56 -3.29
C PRO A 44 8.81 10.16 -2.68
N SER A 45 8.53 10.07 -1.39
CA SER A 45 8.58 8.85 -0.58
C SER A 45 7.18 8.25 -0.42
N GLY A 46 7.07 6.94 -0.62
CA GLY A 46 5.80 6.22 -0.51
C GLY A 46 4.92 6.34 -1.75
N GLY A 47 3.62 6.22 -1.53
CA GLY A 47 2.59 6.24 -2.56
C GLY A 47 2.22 4.83 -2.99
N ILE A 48 0.95 4.50 -2.86
CA ILE A 48 0.41 3.17 -3.14
C ILE A 48 -0.97 3.27 -3.81
N ALA A 49 -1.30 2.28 -4.63
CA ALA A 49 -2.59 2.24 -5.32
C ALA A 49 -3.12 0.82 -5.48
N PHE A 50 -4.45 0.73 -5.62
CA PHE A 50 -5.18 -0.41 -6.14
C PHE A 50 -5.80 -0.03 -7.47
N ILE A 51 -5.58 -0.85 -8.50
CA ILE A 51 -6.35 -0.81 -9.75
C ILE A 51 -7.32 -1.99 -9.71
N VAL A 52 -8.62 -1.70 -9.79
CA VAL A 52 -9.67 -2.67 -9.53
C VAL A 52 -10.67 -2.69 -10.68
N ASP A 53 -11.18 -3.86 -11.06
CA ASP A 53 -12.32 -3.95 -11.98
C ASP A 53 -13.45 -2.99 -11.56
N LYS A 54 -13.98 -2.22 -12.52
CA LYS A 54 -15.00 -1.19 -12.24
C LYS A 54 -16.24 -1.78 -11.55
N GLU A 55 -16.67 -2.94 -12.03
CA GLU A 55 -17.85 -3.66 -11.53
C GLU A 55 -17.60 -4.45 -10.24
N LEU A 56 -16.34 -4.63 -9.82
CA LEU A 56 -16.03 -5.37 -8.60
C LEU A 56 -16.45 -4.56 -7.38
N LYS A 57 -17.36 -5.09 -6.58
CA LYS A 57 -17.79 -4.45 -5.32
C LYS A 57 -16.67 -4.58 -4.29
N CYS A 58 -16.22 -3.46 -3.77
CA CYS A 58 -15.12 -3.40 -2.83
C CYS A 58 -15.20 -2.17 -1.93
N THR A 59 -14.56 -2.23 -0.77
CA THR A 59 -14.39 -1.11 0.15
C THR A 59 -12.91 -0.81 0.31
N PHE A 60 -12.51 0.43 0.06
CA PHE A 60 -11.14 0.89 0.29
C PHE A 60 -11.03 1.51 1.68
N ILE A 61 -10.04 1.08 2.45
CA ILE A 61 -9.68 1.64 3.74
C ILE A 61 -8.31 2.30 3.56
N ASP A 62 -8.33 3.63 3.54
CA ASP A 62 -7.15 4.48 3.45
C ASP A 62 -6.54 4.65 4.85
N LEU A 63 -5.29 4.21 5.04
CA LEU A 63 -4.57 4.39 6.30
C LEU A 63 -3.43 5.41 6.11
N ASP A 64 -2.44 5.06 5.29
CA ASP A 64 -1.32 5.95 4.97
C ASP A 64 -0.73 5.68 3.56
N GLU A 65 0.36 6.37 3.22
CA GLU A 65 1.01 6.24 1.92
C GLU A 65 1.78 4.93 1.70
N ARG A 66 1.70 3.96 2.63
CA ARG A 66 2.49 2.71 2.65
C ARG A 66 1.70 1.46 3.00
N VAL A 67 0.58 1.57 3.71
CA VAL A 67 -0.28 0.44 4.08
C VAL A 67 -1.74 0.80 3.81
N ASN A 68 -2.40 0.10 2.89
CA ASN A 68 -3.82 0.28 2.61
C ASN A 68 -4.56 -1.06 2.56
N VAL A 69 -5.88 -1.03 2.73
CA VAL A 69 -6.70 -2.24 2.63
C VAL A 69 -7.78 -2.09 1.57
N LEU A 70 -7.98 -3.13 0.77
CA LEU A 70 -9.13 -3.32 -0.09
C LEU A 70 -9.93 -4.54 0.39
N ILE A 71 -11.18 -4.33 0.75
CA ILE A 71 -12.10 -5.39 1.16
C ILE A 71 -12.95 -5.81 -0.03
N VAL A 72 -12.99 -7.12 -0.33
CA VAL A 72 -13.82 -7.72 -1.38
C VAL A 72 -14.55 -8.92 -0.78
N GLY A 73 -15.85 -8.77 -0.49
CA GLY A 73 -16.56 -9.79 0.29
C GLY A 73 -15.98 -9.91 1.70
N ASN A 74 -15.53 -11.11 2.09
CA ASN A 74 -14.82 -11.38 3.35
C ASN A 74 -13.28 -11.32 3.21
N LEU A 75 -12.75 -11.04 2.02
CA LEU A 75 -11.32 -10.97 1.77
C LEU A 75 -10.79 -9.55 2.01
N ALA A 76 -9.82 -9.41 2.90
CA ALA A 76 -9.03 -8.22 3.13
C ALA A 76 -7.67 -8.33 2.43
N ILE A 77 -7.48 -7.53 1.38
CA ILE A 77 -6.23 -7.41 0.63
C ILE A 77 -5.47 -6.21 1.19
N ILE A 78 -4.34 -6.47 1.85
CA ILE A 78 -3.50 -5.43 2.45
C ILE A 78 -2.31 -5.18 1.52
N ASN A 79 -2.25 -3.99 0.92
CA ASN A 79 -1.15 -3.54 0.08
C ASN A 79 -0.11 -2.83 0.94
N VAL A 80 1.14 -3.29 0.89
CA VAL A 80 2.24 -2.82 1.73
C VAL A 80 3.42 -2.30 0.89
N TYR A 81 4.01 -1.19 1.32
CA TYR A 81 5.28 -0.67 0.86
C TYR A 81 6.10 -0.13 2.04
N LEU A 82 6.83 -1.02 2.72
CA LEU A 82 7.64 -0.64 3.87
C LEU A 82 8.87 0.15 3.44
N THR A 83 9.33 1.06 4.29
CA THR A 83 10.61 1.74 4.09
C THR A 83 11.74 0.71 4.14
N TYR A 84 12.76 0.85 3.28
CA TYR A 84 14.00 0.07 3.40
C TYR A 84 14.68 0.29 4.75
N PHE A 85 15.03 -0.77 5.46
CA PHE A 85 15.68 -0.66 6.76
C PHE A 85 17.20 -0.44 6.62
N ASP A 86 17.67 0.78 6.88
CA ASP A 86 19.08 1.17 6.79
C ASP A 86 19.79 1.32 8.15
N ALA A 87 19.09 1.00 9.24
CA ALA A 87 19.54 1.10 10.63
C ALA A 87 19.84 2.51 11.17
N SER A 88 19.59 3.58 10.41
CA SER A 88 19.61 4.94 10.97
C SER A 88 18.44 5.17 11.93
N ASP A 89 18.60 6.05 12.93
CA ASP A 89 17.58 6.25 13.97
C ASP A 89 16.22 6.68 13.41
N ARG A 90 16.23 7.61 12.44
CA ARG A 90 15.02 8.08 11.76
C ARG A 90 14.33 6.94 11.01
N ASN A 91 15.10 6.19 10.23
CA ASN A 91 14.60 5.09 9.43
C ASN A 91 14.03 3.97 10.32
N LYS A 92 14.70 3.66 11.43
CA LYS A 92 14.24 2.68 12.41
C LYS A 92 12.88 3.08 13.00
N PHE A 93 12.71 4.34 13.36
CA PHE A 93 11.41 4.83 13.86
C PHE A 93 10.32 4.72 12.79
N GLU A 94 10.60 5.15 11.56
CA GLU A 94 9.64 5.05 10.44
C GLU A 94 9.27 3.58 10.14
N TYR A 95 10.26 2.69 10.05
CA TYR A 95 10.04 1.27 9.81
C TYR A 95 9.24 0.60 10.92
N THR A 96 9.60 0.84 12.20
CA THR A 96 8.86 0.29 13.34
C THR A 96 7.42 0.76 13.38
N SER A 97 7.15 2.05 13.13
CA SER A 97 5.78 2.56 13.11
C SER A 97 4.93 1.96 11.98
N GLN A 98 5.53 1.69 10.81
CA GLN A 98 4.84 1.02 9.70
C GLN A 98 4.55 -0.46 10.01
N ILE A 99 5.49 -1.17 10.64
CA ILE A 99 5.27 -2.54 11.11
C ILE A 99 4.15 -2.60 12.15
N GLU A 100 4.11 -1.63 13.07
CA GLU A 100 3.05 -1.53 14.07
C GLU A 100 1.68 -1.28 13.40
N LEU A 101 1.61 -0.34 12.45
CA LEU A 101 0.39 -0.08 11.68
C LEU A 101 -0.08 -1.32 10.92
N LEU A 102 0.83 -2.05 10.26
CA LEU A 102 0.51 -3.29 9.57
C LEU A 102 -0.03 -4.34 10.54
N SER A 103 0.62 -4.54 11.68
CA SER A 103 0.20 -5.49 12.73
C SER A 103 -1.20 -5.16 13.27
N GLN A 104 -1.45 -3.90 13.61
CA GLN A 104 -2.76 -3.42 14.05
C GLN A 104 -3.84 -3.61 12.97
N THR A 105 -3.48 -3.37 11.70
CA THR A 105 -4.38 -3.56 10.56
C THR A 105 -4.75 -5.02 10.40
N VAL A 106 -3.77 -5.93 10.41
CA VAL A 106 -4.00 -7.39 10.35
C VAL A 106 -4.90 -7.84 11.49
N GLN A 107 -4.58 -7.46 12.73
CA GLN A 107 -5.38 -7.83 13.90
C GLN A 107 -6.82 -7.29 13.80
N SER A 108 -6.99 -6.05 13.33
CA SER A 108 -8.31 -5.44 13.13
C SER A 108 -9.15 -6.21 12.11
N GLN A 109 -8.57 -6.61 10.97
CA GLN A 109 -9.28 -7.37 9.95
C GLN A 109 -9.57 -8.81 10.41
N PHE A 110 -8.63 -9.42 11.13
CA PHE A 110 -8.80 -10.76 11.71
C PHE A 110 -9.96 -10.77 12.70
N ASN A 111 -10.03 -9.78 13.60
CA ASN A 111 -11.11 -9.64 14.58
C ASN A 111 -12.48 -9.41 13.95
N LYS A 112 -12.52 -8.90 12.71
CA LYS A 112 -13.76 -8.74 11.92
C LYS A 112 -14.17 -10.04 11.20
N GLY A 113 -13.36 -11.09 11.28
CA GLY A 113 -13.62 -12.37 10.61
C GLY A 113 -13.24 -12.40 9.13
N ASN A 114 -12.40 -11.46 8.67
CA ASN A 114 -11.95 -11.43 7.29
C ASN A 114 -10.83 -12.45 7.04
N GLU A 115 -10.83 -13.06 5.85
CA GLU A 115 -9.64 -13.70 5.28
C GLU A 115 -8.63 -12.62 4.91
N ILE A 116 -7.34 -12.86 5.14
CA ILE A 116 -6.32 -11.82 4.98
C ILE A 116 -5.28 -12.29 3.97
N VAL A 117 -4.98 -11.43 2.99
CA VAL A 117 -3.84 -11.58 2.11
C VAL A 117 -3.04 -10.29 2.17
N ILE A 118 -1.76 -10.40 2.53
CA ILE A 118 -0.82 -9.29 2.58
C ILE A 118 0.12 -9.42 1.40
N LEU A 119 0.24 -8.36 0.59
CA LEU A 119 1.07 -8.35 -0.60
C LEU A 119 1.69 -6.97 -0.80
N GLY A 120 2.87 -6.97 -1.42
CA GLY A 120 3.60 -5.77 -1.74
C GLY A 120 5.07 -5.93 -1.37
N ASP A 121 5.72 -4.80 -1.17
CA ASP A 121 7.15 -4.74 -0.93
C ASP A 121 7.43 -4.45 0.55
N PHE A 122 7.94 -5.48 1.24
CA PHE A 122 8.31 -5.41 2.64
C PHE A 122 9.71 -4.82 2.86
N ASN A 123 10.48 -4.63 1.78
CA ASN A 123 11.88 -4.20 1.81
C ASN A 123 12.73 -4.94 2.86
N THR A 124 12.39 -6.20 3.11
CA THR A 124 12.99 -7.04 4.14
C THR A 124 13.14 -8.45 3.60
N ASP A 125 14.30 -9.03 3.87
CA ASP A 125 14.55 -10.43 3.60
C ASP A 125 14.20 -11.25 4.85
N PRO A 126 13.15 -12.09 4.80
CA PRO A 126 12.72 -12.88 5.95
C PRO A 126 13.74 -13.96 6.36
N MET A 127 14.70 -14.28 5.48
CA MET A 127 15.71 -15.32 5.69
C MET A 127 17.08 -14.73 6.03
N LYS A 128 17.21 -13.41 6.14
CA LYS A 128 18.48 -12.79 6.47
C LYS A 128 18.81 -13.06 7.94
N GLU A 129 19.63 -14.08 8.15
CA GLU A 129 20.26 -14.35 9.43
C GLU A 129 21.23 -13.21 9.76
N ASN A 130 21.19 -12.72 11.00
CA ASN A 130 22.09 -11.68 11.50
C ASN A 130 23.50 -12.22 11.72
#